data_AF-A0A8T4LPH3-F1
#
_entry.id   AF-A0A8T4LPH3-F1
#
_cell.length_a   1.000
_cell.length_b   1.000
_cell.length_c   1.000
_cell.angle_alpha   90.00
_cell.angle_beta   90.00
_cell.angle_gamma   90.00
#
_symmetry.space_group_name_H-M   'P 1'
#
loop_
_entity.id
_entity.type
_entity.pdbx_description
1 polymer ?
#
loop_
_entity_poly.entity_id
_entity_poly.type
_entity_poly.pdbx_seq_one_letter_code
_entity_poly.pdbx_strand_id
1 'polypeptide(L)'
;MGSKPRQYSSLWEKEQEKRVLSDIVQFNANIVQVKKTAQNSHALSLARKYCEDTKYFLQKKDYVTAFGAINYAHGLLDAFRLKK
;
A
#
# COMPACT_ATOMS: atom_id res chain seq x y z
N MET A 1 -11.79 7.80 -39.41
CA MET A 1 -11.34 8.71 -38.32
C MET A 1 -10.75 7.85 -37.23
N GLY A 2 -9.42 7.71 -37.18
CA GLY A 2 -8.75 6.99 -36.10
C GLY A 2 -8.79 7.82 -34.84
N SER A 3 -9.54 7.38 -33.83
CA SER A 3 -9.55 7.97 -32.50
C SER A 3 -8.12 7.97 -31.96
N LYS A 4 -7.56 9.16 -31.70
CA LYS A 4 -6.26 9.30 -31.03
C LYS A 4 -6.27 8.46 -29.74
N PRO A 5 -5.22 7.67 -29.43
CA PRO A 5 -5.17 6.93 -28.18
C PRO A 5 -5.27 7.91 -27.02
N ARG A 6 -6.16 7.62 -26.06
CA ARG A 6 -6.41 8.47 -24.89
C ARG A 6 -5.10 8.68 -24.13
N GLN A 7 -4.55 9.89 -24.24
CA GLN A 7 -3.35 10.36 -23.54
C GLN A 7 -3.49 10.26 -21.99
N TYR A 8 -4.71 10.06 -21.50
CA TYR A 8 -5.04 9.82 -20.09
C TYR A 8 -4.39 8.57 -19.48
N SER A 9 -4.06 7.53 -20.26
CA SER A 9 -3.51 6.27 -19.69
C SER A 9 -2.20 6.51 -18.94
N SER A 10 -1.27 7.27 -19.52
CA SER A 10 0.08 7.42 -18.95
C SER A 10 0.13 8.36 -17.74
N LEU A 11 -0.70 9.41 -17.72
CA LEU A 11 -0.82 10.29 -16.56
C LEU A 11 -1.52 9.57 -15.41
N TRP A 12 -2.59 8.82 -15.70
CA TRP A 12 -3.28 8.04 -14.69
C TRP A 12 -2.36 6.99 -14.05
N GLU A 13 -1.61 6.24 -14.86
CA GLU A 13 -0.61 5.26 -14.37
C GLU A 13 0.40 5.91 -13.43
N LYS A 14 0.94 7.08 -13.79
CA LYS A 14 1.89 7.83 -12.96
C LYS A 14 1.28 8.28 -11.62
N GLU A 15 0.04 8.76 -11.64
CA GLU A 15 -0.65 9.18 -10.42
C GLU A 15 -0.98 7.99 -9.51
N GLN A 16 -1.38 6.85 -10.07
CA GLN A 16 -1.61 5.63 -9.29
C GLN A 16 -0.31 5.10 -8.67
N GLU A 17 0.77 5.05 -9.47
CA GLU A 17 2.09 4.63 -8.97
C GLU A 17 2.57 5.54 -7.85
N LYS A 18 2.50 6.86 -8.04
CA LYS A 18 2.87 7.86 -7.03
C LYS A 18 2.05 7.70 -5.75
N ARG A 19 0.74 7.43 -5.87
CA ARG A 19 -0.13 7.20 -4.72
C ARG A 19 0.30 5.97 -3.92
N VAL A 20 0.44 4.83 -4.58
CA VAL A 20 0.83 3.57 -3.91
C VAL A 20 2.22 3.69 -3.27
N LEU A 21 3.19 4.31 -3.96
CA LEU A 21 4.53 4.56 -3.41
C LEU A 21 4.47 5.43 -2.14
N SER A 22 3.65 6.49 -2.15
CA SER A 22 3.43 7.32 -0.96
C SER A 22 2.86 6.51 0.21
N ASP A 23 1.88 5.64 -0.05
CA ASP A 23 1.25 4.82 0.98
C ASP A 23 2.23 3.76 1.55
N ILE A 24 3.14 3.20 0.72
CA ILE A 24 4.24 2.33 1.18
C ILE A 24 5.20 3.08 2.11
N VAL A 25 5.59 4.31 1.76
CA VAL A 25 6.48 5.14 2.58
C VAL A 25 5.82 5.42 3.94
N GLN A 26 4.55 5.82 3.94
CA GLN A 26 3.78 6.06 5.16
C GLN A 26 3.67 4.78 6.01
N PHE A 27 3.42 3.62 5.40
CA PHE A 27 3.34 2.35 6.10
C PHE A 27 4.65 2.04 6.83
N ASN A 28 5.78 2.15 6.15
CA ASN A 28 7.11 1.90 6.72
C ASN A 28 7.44 2.86 7.88
N ALA A 29 7.06 4.14 7.75
CA ALA A 29 7.23 5.12 8.81
C ALA A 29 6.33 4.85 10.02
N ASN A 30 5.13 4.31 9.82
CA ASN A 30 4.16 4.05 10.88
C ASN A 30 4.42 2.73 11.60
N ILE A 31 4.79 1.66 10.89
CA ILE A 31 4.91 0.32 11.49
C ILE A 31 6.02 0.23 12.55
N VAL A 32 7.06 1.05 12.44
CA VAL A 32 8.14 1.12 13.43
C VAL A 32 7.71 1.80 14.73
N GLN A 33 6.62 2.57 14.72
CA GLN A 33 6.08 3.25 15.90
C GLN A 33 5.22 2.33 16.76
N VAL A 34 4.78 1.19 16.23
CA VAL A 34 3.93 0.23 16.94
C VAL A 34 4.80 -0.81 17.64
N LYS A 35 4.78 -0.79 18.98
CA LYS A 35 5.48 -1.79 19.79
C LYS A 35 4.87 -3.17 19.54
N LYS A 36 5.72 -4.13 19.17
CA LYS A 36 5.33 -5.54 19.03
C LYS A 36 5.03 -6.15 20.40
N THR A 37 3.89 -6.81 20.52
CA THR A 37 3.42 -7.58 21.67
C THR A 37 2.99 -8.97 21.21
N ALA A 38 2.73 -9.90 22.15
CA ALA A 38 2.19 -11.21 21.78
C ALA A 38 0.85 -11.07 21.01
N GLN A 39 -0.02 -10.16 21.47
CA GLN A 39 -1.36 -9.93 20.91
C GLN A 39 -1.35 -9.39 19.47
N ASN A 40 -0.38 -8.55 19.10
CA ASN A 40 -0.34 -7.93 17.76
C ASN A 40 0.73 -8.54 16.84
N SER A 41 1.53 -9.51 17.33
CA SER A 41 2.66 -10.07 16.59
C SER A 41 2.28 -10.64 15.23
N HIS A 42 1.16 -11.36 15.17
CA HIS A 42 0.62 -11.93 13.93
C HIS A 42 0.14 -10.84 12.97
N ALA A 43 -0.64 -9.87 13.46
CA ALA A 43 -1.13 -8.77 12.65
C ALA A 43 0.01 -7.90 12.07
N LEU A 44 1.04 -7.59 12.86
CA LEU A 44 2.21 -6.86 12.38
C LEU A 44 3.01 -7.66 11.34
N SER A 45 3.09 -9.00 11.50
CA SER A 45 3.71 -9.86 10.48
C SER A 45 2.89 -9.86 9.19
N LEU A 46 1.57 -9.96 9.30
CA LEU A 46 0.67 -9.96 8.15
C LEU A 46 0.69 -8.61 7.41
N ALA A 47 0.68 -7.50 8.14
CA ALA A 47 0.79 -6.16 7.57
C ALA A 47 2.08 -6.00 6.74
N ARG A 48 3.21 -6.53 7.19
CA ARG A 48 4.47 -6.53 6.42
C ARG A 48 4.35 -7.36 5.13
N LYS A 49 3.71 -8.53 5.19
CA LYS A 49 3.48 -9.36 4.00
C LYS A 49 2.65 -8.62 2.96
N TYR A 50 1.56 -7.97 3.37
CA TYR A 50 0.74 -7.16 2.46
C TYR A 50 1.48 -5.94 1.89
N CYS A 51 2.42 -5.34 2.62
CA CYS A 51 3.31 -4.32 2.06
C CYS A 51 4.26 -4.89 0.99
N GLU A 52 4.78 -6.11 1.15
CA GLU A 52 5.55 -6.79 0.10
C GLU A 52 4.67 -7.16 -1.11
N ASP A 53 3.46 -7.65 -0.87
CA ASP A 53 2.48 -7.93 -1.93
C ASP A 53 2.15 -6.66 -2.72
N THR A 54 2.02 -5.52 -2.04
CA THR A 54 1.83 -4.21 -2.67
C THR A 54 2.96 -3.91 -3.66
N LYS A 55 4.23 -4.12 -3.27
CA LYS A 55 5.38 -3.91 -4.17
C LYS A 55 5.34 -4.85 -5.37
N TYR A 56 4.94 -6.10 -5.16
CA TYR A 56 4.78 -7.09 -6.23
C TYR A 56 3.71 -6.68 -7.25
N PHE A 57 2.53 -6.26 -6.80
CA PHE A 57 1.46 -5.80 -7.69
C PHE A 57 1.80 -4.48 -8.37
N LEU A 58 2.50 -3.57 -7.68
CA LEU A 58 2.96 -2.32 -8.25
C LEU A 58 3.96 -2.54 -9.40
N GLN A 59 4.92 -3.46 -9.24
CA GLN A 59 5.85 -3.84 -10.32
C GLN A 59 5.13 -4.37 -11.57
N LYS A 60 3.96 -5.01 -11.39
CA LYS A 60 3.11 -5.50 -12.47
C LYS A 60 2.16 -4.46 -13.04
N LYS A 61 2.19 -3.22 -12.54
CA LYS A 61 1.21 -2.16 -12.85
C LYS A 61 -0.23 -2.54 -12.51
N ASP A 62 -0.44 -3.49 -11.60
CA ASP A 62 -1.76 -3.81 -11.06
C ASP A 62 -2.06 -2.87 -9.88
N TYR A 63 -2.44 -1.63 -10.22
CA TYR A 63 -2.61 -0.56 -9.24
C TYR A 63 -3.80 -0.78 -8.31
N VAL A 64 -4.87 -1.44 -8.78
CA VAL A 64 -6.06 -1.69 -7.95
C VAL A 64 -5.73 -2.71 -6.86
N THR A 65 -5.07 -3.82 -7.24
CA THR A 65 -4.67 -4.83 -6.26
C THR A 65 -3.58 -4.30 -5.32
N ALA A 66 -2.62 -3.52 -5.84
CA ALA A 66 -1.60 -2.87 -5.00
C ALA A 66 -2.23 -1.91 -3.98
N PHE A 67 -3.17 -1.06 -4.42
CA PHE A 67 -3.89 -0.14 -3.53
C PHE A 67 -4.73 -0.88 -2.48
N GLY A 68 -5.37 -1.98 -2.85
CA GLY A 68 -6.09 -2.85 -1.90
C GLY A 68 -5.16 -3.44 -0.84
N ALA A 69 -4.02 -4.00 -1.28
CA ALA A 69 -3.04 -4.63 -0.39
C ALA A 69 -2.46 -3.63 0.64
N ILE A 70 -2.08 -2.42 0.20
CA ILE A 70 -1.48 -1.44 1.11
C ILE A 70 -2.49 -0.88 2.11
N ASN A 71 -3.75 -0.70 1.71
CA ASN A 71 -4.81 -0.27 2.62
C ASN A 71 -5.12 -1.35 3.67
N TYR A 72 -5.09 -2.62 3.29
CA TYR A 72 -5.24 -3.71 4.26
C TYR A 72 -4.07 -3.74 5.25
N ALA A 73 -2.83 -3.51 4.79
CA ALA A 73 -1.67 -3.38 5.66
C ALA A 73 -1.80 -2.23 6.66
N HIS A 74 -2.27 -1.05 6.21
CA HIS A 74 -2.55 0.08 7.08
C HIS A 74 -3.68 -0.22 8.07
N GLY A 75 -4.78 -0.84 7.63
CA GLY A 75 -5.90 -1.21 8.52
C GLY A 75 -5.47 -2.16 9.64
N LEU A 76 -4.63 -3.16 9.33
CA LEU A 76 -4.04 -4.05 10.34
C LEU A 76 -3.17 -3.28 11.33
N LEU A 77 -2.41 -2.29 10.86
CA LEU A 77 -1.53 -1.49 11.70
C LEU A 77 -2.32 -0.55 12.61
N ASP A 78 -3.32 0.14 12.06
CA ASP A 78 -4.13 1.13 12.74
C ASP A 78 -4.96 0.51 13.87
N ALA A 79 -5.36 -0.76 13.73
CA ALA A 79 -6.00 -1.52 14.81
C ALA A 79 -5.17 -1.60 16.11
N PHE A 80 -3.84 -1.43 16.02
CA PHE A 80 -2.93 -1.46 17.17
C PHE A 80 -2.22 -0.12 17.42
N ARG A 81 -2.52 0.90 16.61
CA ARG A 81 -1.95 2.23 16.74
C ARG A 81 -2.83 3.06 17.67
N LEU A 82 -2.57 2.96 18.98
CA LEU A 82 -3.21 3.84 19.96
C LEU A 82 -2.74 5.29 19.71
N LYS A 83 -3.63 6.16 19.26
CA LYS A 83 -3.39 7.61 19.32
C LYS A 83 -3.41 8.00 20.80
N LYS A 84 -2.26 8.44 21.32
CA LYS A 84 -2.21 9.22 22.56
C LYS A 84 -2.61 10.66 22.27
#